data_AF-A0A6M2E4S6-F1
#
_entry.id   AF-A0A6M2E4S6-F1
#
_cell.length_a   1.000
_cell.length_b   1.000
_cell.length_c   1.000
_cell.angle_alpha   90.00
_cell.angle_beta   90.00
_cell.angle_gamma   90.00
#
_symmetry.space_group_name_H-M   'P 1'
#
loop_
_entity.id
_entity.type
_entity.pdbx_description
1 polymer ?
#
loop_
_entity_poly.entity_id
_entity_poly.type
_entity_poly.pdbx_seq_one_letter_code
_entity_poly.pdbx_strand_id
1 'polypeptide(L)'
;MGTRLWSLLGTYWLVGGLLLAQLSEGLWRRGEPPHNRQQRLKTLLRMPGVQPAQPDDYYCTAYSLSYEEAYIVSFRPKPDHSTASHMLLIGCGNVFKKDHLHPGSWNCDRNAVC
;
A
#
# COMPACT_ATOMS: atom_id res chain seq x y z
N MET A 1 -44.70 46.58 -6.28
CA MET A 1 -44.14 45.54 -7.18
C MET A 1 -42.66 45.22 -6.89
N GLY A 2 -42.14 45.41 -5.67
CA GLY A 2 -40.69 45.28 -5.38
C GLY A 2 -40.25 44.05 -4.58
N THR A 3 -41.17 43.33 -3.92
CA THR A 3 -40.81 42.28 -2.96
C THR A 3 -40.61 40.89 -3.58
N ARG A 4 -41.21 40.62 -4.75
CA ARG A 4 -41.09 39.31 -5.42
C ARG A 4 -39.74 39.10 -6.12
N LEU A 5 -39.06 40.17 -6.50
CA LEU A 5 -37.79 40.10 -7.24
C LEU A 5 -36.60 39.75 -6.32
N TRP A 6 -36.64 40.18 -5.05
CA TRP A 6 -35.61 39.87 -4.05
C TRP A 6 -35.68 38.42 -3.58
N SER A 7 -36.88 37.84 -3.51
CA SER A 7 -37.08 36.42 -3.16
C SER A 7 -36.45 35.48 -4.19
N LEU A 8 -36.56 35.80 -5.48
CA LEU A 8 -36.03 34.98 -6.57
C LEU A 8 -34.50 35.02 -6.63
N LEU A 9 -33.89 36.20 -6.38
CA LEU A 9 -32.44 36.35 -6.28
C LEU A 9 -31.86 35.58 -5.09
N GLY A 10 -32.54 35.58 -3.94
CA GLY A 10 -32.14 34.80 -2.77
C GLY A 10 -32.21 33.29 -3.00
N THR A 11 -33.26 32.80 -3.68
CA THR A 11 -33.37 31.38 -4.03
C THR A 11 -32.34 30.95 -5.07
N TYR A 12 -31.98 31.81 -6.01
CA TYR A 12 -30.98 31.50 -7.04
C TYR A 12 -29.57 31.36 -6.44
N TRP A 13 -29.22 32.19 -5.45
CA TRP A 13 -27.97 32.07 -4.71
C TRP A 13 -27.91 30.82 -3.82
N LEU A 14 -29.02 30.45 -3.18
CA LEU A 14 -29.10 29.23 -2.37
C LEU A 14 -29.00 27.95 -3.21
N VAL A 15 -29.72 27.89 -4.35
CA VAL A 15 -29.70 26.73 -5.25
C VAL A 15 -28.36 26.64 -6.01
N GLY A 16 -27.81 27.77 -6.46
CA GLY A 16 -26.49 27.83 -7.10
C GLY A 16 -25.35 27.44 -6.15
N GLY A 17 -25.44 27.84 -4.88
CA GLY A 17 -24.50 27.40 -3.83
C GLY A 17 -24.59 25.91 -3.53
N LEU A 18 -25.79 25.33 -3.49
CA LEU A 18 -25.97 23.88 -3.29
C LEU A 18 -25.45 23.06 -4.48
N LEU A 19 -25.67 23.52 -5.72
CA LEU A 19 -25.16 22.82 -6.91
C LEU A 19 -23.62 22.83 -6.98
N LEU A 20 -22.98 23.92 -6.57
CA LEU A 20 -21.51 24.01 -6.50
C LEU A 20 -20.94 23.14 -5.36
N ALA A 21 -21.64 23.00 -4.24
CA ALA A 21 -21.23 22.11 -3.15
C ALA A 21 -21.26 20.63 -3.58
N GLN A 22 -22.26 20.21 -4.36
CA GLN A 22 -22.33 18.83 -4.90
C GLN A 22 -21.23 18.50 -5.89
N LEU A 23 -20.73 19.48 -6.66
CA LEU A 23 -19.58 19.31 -7.55
C LEU A 23 -18.23 19.21 -6.80
N SER A 24 -18.19 19.62 -5.53
CA SER A 24 -16.97 19.62 -4.70
C SER A 24 -16.72 18.31 -3.94
N GLU A 25 -17.63 17.33 -3.99
CA GLU A 25 -17.45 16.02 -3.34
C GLU A 25 -16.29 15.17 -3.92
N GLY A 26 -15.60 15.68 -4.94
CA GLY A 26 -14.37 15.10 -5.47
C GLY A 26 -13.08 15.56 -4.78
N LEU A 27 -13.12 16.52 -3.86
CA LEU A 27 -11.92 17.16 -3.32
C LEU A 27 -11.56 16.61 -1.92
N TRP A 28 -10.47 15.83 -1.88
CA TRP A 28 -9.82 15.24 -0.69
C TRP A 28 -10.34 13.90 -0.17
N ARG A 29 -10.29 12.85 -1.00
CA ARG A 29 -10.02 11.52 -0.44
C ARG A 29 -8.58 11.51 0.08
N ARG A 30 -8.42 11.48 1.41
CA ARG A 30 -7.13 11.48 2.13
C ARG A 30 -6.31 10.23 1.83
N GLY A 31 -5.77 10.03 0.62
CA GLY A 31 -4.85 8.92 0.31
C GLY A 31 -5.36 7.50 0.66
N GLU A 32 -6.62 7.35 1.05
CA GLU A 32 -7.21 6.08 1.42
C GLU A 32 -7.51 5.33 0.13
N PRO A 33 -6.96 4.12 -0.03
CA PRO A 33 -7.21 3.34 -1.23
C PRO A 33 -8.71 3.03 -1.36
N PRO A 34 -9.24 2.86 -2.58
CA PRO A 34 -10.65 2.49 -2.79
C PRO A 34 -10.96 1.21 -2.02
N HIS A 35 -11.65 1.36 -0.88
CA HIS A 35 -11.81 0.28 0.08
C HIS A 35 -13.04 -0.57 -0.24
N ASN A 36 -12.88 -1.58 -1.09
CA ASN A 36 -13.83 -2.70 -1.13
C ASN A 36 -13.40 -3.77 -0.10
N ARG A 37 -14.11 -3.84 1.03
CA ARG A 37 -13.79 -4.76 2.14
C ARG A 37 -13.82 -6.24 1.71
N GLN A 38 -14.55 -6.59 0.67
CA GLN A 38 -14.71 -7.98 0.22
C GLN A 38 -13.47 -8.56 -0.49
N GLN A 39 -12.48 -7.76 -0.87
CA GLN A 39 -11.30 -8.20 -1.65
C GLN A 39 -9.97 -8.18 -0.86
N ARG A 40 -10.01 -8.26 0.48
CA ARG A 40 -8.78 -8.21 1.29
C ARG A 40 -8.01 -9.53 1.22
N LEU A 41 -6.97 -9.57 0.40
CA LEU A 41 -6.02 -10.68 0.32
C LEU A 41 -5.00 -10.61 1.46
N LYS A 42 -4.56 -11.78 1.93
CA LYS A 42 -3.48 -11.92 2.91
C LYS A 42 -2.37 -12.76 2.28
N THR A 43 -1.22 -12.15 2.05
CA THR A 43 -0.04 -12.84 1.50
C THR A 43 0.94 -13.15 2.63
N LEU A 44 1.42 -14.38 2.68
CA LEU A 44 2.39 -14.83 3.67
C LEU A 44 3.79 -14.83 3.04
N LEU A 45 4.65 -13.95 3.52
CA LEU A 45 6.04 -13.84 3.08
C LEU A 45 6.93 -14.41 4.19
N ARG A 46 7.72 -15.45 3.88
CA ARG A 46 8.58 -16.14 4.85
C ARG A 46 9.94 -16.48 4.24
N MET A 47 10.96 -16.46 5.07
CA MET A 47 12.28 -16.96 4.69
C MET A 47 12.20 -18.48 4.39
N PRO A 48 12.90 -18.98 3.37
CA PRO A 48 12.90 -20.39 3.01
C PRO A 48 13.83 -21.22 3.92
N GLY A 49 13.54 -21.26 5.22
CA GLY A 49 14.27 -22.10 6.18
C GLY A 49 15.77 -21.81 6.31
N VAL A 50 16.16 -20.55 6.09
CA VAL A 50 17.56 -20.11 6.13
C VAL A 50 18.15 -20.28 7.54
N GLN A 51 19.37 -20.82 7.63
CA GLN A 51 20.20 -20.76 8.82
C GLN A 51 21.34 -19.75 8.61
N PRO A 52 21.37 -18.63 9.35
CA PRO A 52 22.49 -17.71 9.32
C PRO A 52 23.80 -18.38 9.74
N ALA A 53 24.89 -18.05 9.05
CA ALA A 53 26.20 -18.65 9.31
C ALA A 53 26.99 -17.83 10.34
N GLN A 54 26.81 -16.51 10.35
CA GLN A 54 27.50 -15.57 11.23
C GLN A 54 26.52 -14.59 11.89
N PRO A 55 26.89 -14.01 13.06
CA PRO A 55 26.18 -12.86 13.61
C PRO A 55 26.11 -11.72 12.57
N ASP A 56 25.01 -10.99 12.58
CA ASP A 56 24.75 -9.86 11.67
C ASP A 56 24.68 -10.21 10.18
N ASP A 57 24.50 -11.49 9.82
CA ASP A 57 24.17 -11.87 8.44
C ASP A 57 22.79 -11.34 8.02
N TYR A 58 22.73 -10.75 6.83
CA TYR A 58 21.49 -10.31 6.20
C TYR A 58 21.08 -11.27 5.09
N TYR A 59 19.89 -11.84 5.20
CA TYR A 59 19.33 -12.71 4.17
C TYR A 59 18.08 -12.11 3.55
N CYS A 60 17.97 -12.27 2.24
CA CYS A 60 16.86 -11.81 1.45
C CYS A 60 16.19 -12.98 0.70
N THR A 61 14.90 -12.81 0.43
CA THR A 61 14.08 -13.64 -0.47
C THR A 61 13.08 -12.72 -1.16
N ALA A 62 12.71 -13.03 -2.39
CA ALA A 62 11.76 -12.21 -3.15
C ALA A 62 10.50 -12.99 -3.52
N TYR A 63 9.37 -12.31 -3.61
CA TYR A 63 8.11 -12.89 -4.06
C TYR A 63 7.62 -12.14 -5.29
N SER A 64 7.24 -12.89 -6.32
CA SER A 64 6.51 -12.30 -7.45
C SER A 64 5.07 -12.04 -7.04
N LEU A 65 4.58 -10.83 -7.32
CA LEU A 65 3.19 -10.45 -7.10
C LEU A 65 2.45 -10.53 -8.44
N SER A 66 1.30 -11.21 -8.45
CA SER A 66 0.48 -11.41 -9.66
C SER A 66 -0.71 -10.47 -9.73
N TYR A 67 -0.67 -9.35 -9.01
CA TYR A 67 -1.77 -8.38 -8.96
C TYR A 67 -1.54 -7.29 -9.99
N GLU A 68 -2.59 -6.89 -10.71
CA GLU A 68 -2.53 -5.75 -11.63
C GLU A 68 -2.37 -4.45 -10.84
N GLU A 69 -3.21 -4.24 -9.82
CA GLU A 69 -3.09 -3.15 -8.85
C GLU A 69 -3.56 -3.63 -7.48
N ALA A 70 -2.79 -3.32 -6.43
CA ALA A 70 -3.16 -3.65 -5.06
C ALA A 70 -2.55 -2.64 -4.07
N TYR A 71 -3.23 -2.47 -2.93
CA TYR A 71 -2.80 -1.57 -1.88
C TYR A 71 -2.45 -2.35 -0.62
N ILE A 72 -1.25 -2.14 -0.10
CA ILE A 72 -0.84 -2.74 1.18
C ILE A 72 -1.41 -1.90 2.31
N VAL A 73 -2.46 -2.40 2.95
CA VAL A 73 -3.18 -1.70 4.02
C VAL A 73 -2.78 -2.10 5.44
N SER A 74 -1.97 -3.14 5.60
CA SER A 74 -1.54 -3.63 6.92
C SER A 74 -0.37 -4.60 6.84
N PHE A 75 0.52 -4.55 7.84
CA PHE A 75 1.58 -5.53 8.05
C PHE A 75 1.37 -6.30 9.35
N ARG A 76 1.73 -7.58 9.38
CA ARG A 76 1.78 -8.38 10.61
C ARG A 76 3.11 -9.13 10.67
N PRO A 77 4.13 -8.61 11.39
CA PRO A 77 5.42 -9.27 11.50
C PRO A 77 5.30 -10.62 12.22
N LYS A 78 6.12 -11.59 11.81
CA LYS A 78 6.24 -12.92 12.43
C LYS A 78 7.72 -13.32 12.56
N PRO A 79 8.53 -12.60 13.35
CA PRO A 79 9.93 -12.92 13.52
C PRO A 79 10.11 -14.16 14.41
N ASP A 80 11.20 -14.87 14.19
CA ASP A 80 11.79 -15.69 15.24
C ASP A 80 12.66 -14.78 16.11
N HIS A 81 12.20 -14.47 17.32
CA HIS A 81 12.88 -13.53 18.22
C HIS A 81 14.25 -14.01 18.71
N SER A 82 14.59 -15.28 18.51
CA SER A 82 15.91 -15.81 18.87
C SER A 82 16.99 -15.49 17.84
N THR A 83 16.59 -15.19 16.60
CA THR A 83 17.51 -15.04 15.45
C THR A 83 17.30 -13.74 14.67
N ALA A 84 16.06 -13.29 14.49
CA ALA A 84 15.74 -12.12 13.69
C ALA A 84 15.77 -10.82 14.53
N SER A 85 16.78 -9.98 14.29
CA SER A 85 16.91 -8.65 14.93
C SER A 85 16.08 -7.58 14.21
N HIS A 86 16.15 -7.53 12.87
CA HIS A 86 15.42 -6.58 12.03
C HIS A 86 14.82 -7.28 10.80
N MET A 87 13.69 -6.74 10.31
CA MET A 87 13.06 -7.19 9.07
C MET A 87 12.71 -5.98 8.23
N LEU A 88 13.09 -6.02 6.95
CA LEU A 88 12.77 -5.01 5.96
C LEU A 88 11.92 -5.64 4.84
N LEU A 89 10.98 -4.88 4.31
CA LEU A 89 10.17 -5.26 3.17
C LEU A 89 10.24 -4.16 2.13
N ILE A 90 10.71 -4.50 0.93
CA ILE A 90 11.04 -3.56 -0.13
C ILE A 90 10.26 -3.96 -1.38
N GLY A 91 9.71 -2.96 -2.10
CA GLY A 91 9.09 -3.16 -3.40
C GLY A 91 10.12 -3.01 -4.52
N CYS A 92 10.14 -3.96 -5.45
CA CYS A 92 11.08 -4.01 -6.57
C CYS A 92 10.32 -4.21 -7.89
N GLY A 93 10.80 -3.63 -8.99
CA GLY A 93 10.26 -3.91 -10.34
C GLY A 93 10.68 -5.28 -10.87
N ASN A 94 11.89 -5.73 -10.53
CA ASN A 94 12.44 -7.03 -10.86
C ASN A 94 13.53 -7.43 -9.85
N VAL A 95 13.92 -8.70 -9.84
CA VAL A 95 15.12 -9.18 -9.14
C VAL A 95 16.22 -9.54 -10.14
N PHE A 96 17.49 -9.41 -9.73
CA PHE A 96 18.63 -9.66 -10.61
C PHE A 96 18.73 -11.10 -11.12
N LYS A 97 18.29 -12.07 -10.31
CA LYS A 97 18.37 -13.49 -10.64
C LYS A 97 17.09 -14.22 -10.28
N LYS A 98 16.74 -15.25 -11.05
CA LYS A 98 15.52 -16.04 -10.84
C LYS A 98 15.57 -16.91 -9.58
N ASP A 99 16.76 -17.35 -9.19
CA ASP A 99 17.00 -18.11 -7.96
C ASP A 99 16.87 -17.26 -6.69
N HIS A 100 16.71 -15.94 -6.79
CA HIS A 100 16.36 -15.07 -5.68
C HIS A 100 14.85 -15.08 -5.37
N LEU A 101 14.02 -15.54 -6.31
CA LEU A 101 12.57 -15.72 -6.07
C LEU A 101 12.35 -16.91 -5.14
N HIS A 102 11.43 -16.75 -4.18
CA HIS A 102 11.01 -17.79 -3.26
C HIS A 102 10.63 -19.07 -4.01
N PRO A 103 11.13 -20.25 -3.59
CA PRO A 103 11.77 -20.56 -2.30
C PRO A 103 13.29 -20.30 -2.23
N GLY A 104 13.87 -19.53 -3.14
CA GLY A 104 15.26 -19.11 -3.08
C GLY A 104 15.57 -18.01 -2.06
N SER A 105 16.84 -17.90 -1.69
CA SER A 105 17.36 -16.85 -0.80
C SER A 105 18.84 -16.58 -1.07
N TRP A 106 19.31 -15.40 -0.67
CA TRP A 106 20.71 -15.01 -0.81
C TRP A 106 21.14 -14.10 0.35
N ASN A 107 22.45 -14.02 0.59
CA ASN A 107 23.01 -13.02 1.52
C ASN A 107 23.01 -11.64 0.83
N CYS A 108 22.33 -10.68 1.43
CA CYS A 108 22.09 -9.35 0.88
C CYS A 108 22.73 -8.21 1.68
N ASP A 109 23.69 -8.50 2.56
CA ASP A 109 24.40 -7.49 3.36
C ASP A 109 25.08 -6.43 2.48
N ARG A 110 25.83 -6.87 1.47
CA ARG A 110 26.58 -6.00 0.54
C ARG A 110 26.15 -6.13 -0.92
N ASN A 111 25.10 -6.90 -1.16
CA ASN A 111 24.57 -7.14 -2.49
C ASN A 111 23.32 -6.30 -2.70
N ALA A 112 23.10 -5.86 -3.93
CA ALA A 112 21.87 -5.19 -4.28
C ALA A 112 20.67 -6.13 -4.02
N VAL A 113 19.65 -5.61 -3.35
CA VAL A 113 18.41 -6.35 -3.02
C VAL A 113 17.59 -6.60 -4.30
N CYS A 114 17.50 -5.53 -5.06
CA CYS A 114 16.99 -5.35 -6.40
C CYS A 114 17.51 -3.96 -6.86
#